data_AF-A0A7V9ZXX0-F1
#
_entry.id   AF-A0A7V9ZXX0-F1
#
_cell.length_a   1.000
_cell.length_b   1.000
_cell.length_c   1.000
_cell.angle_alpha   90.00
_cell.angle_beta   90.00
_cell.angle_gamma   90.00
#
_symmetry.space_group_name_H-M   'P 1'
#
loop_
_entity.id
_entity.type
_entity.pdbx_description
1 polymer ?
#
loop_
_entity_poly.entity_id
_entity_poly.type
_entity_poly.pdbx_seq_one_letter_code
_entity_poly.pdbx_strand_id
1 'polypeptide(L)'
;MICKVQDAFRVFARQTSAVLGTAWAFVGAILVIVVWALTGHIFHYSDTWQLIINTGTTIVTFLMVFLIQNTQNRDSKAVHLKLDELIRAVGGARNHMVDLERLSDQELRTLQAEFERIGQKADAARADVAEVKEEISSR
;
A
#
# COMPACT_ATOMS: atom_id res chain seq x y z
N MET A 1 25.19 8.77 17.58
CA MET A 1 25.78 8.30 16.31
C MET A 1 24.70 7.85 15.32
N ILE A 2 23.69 7.10 15.76
CA ILE A 2 22.60 6.55 14.91
C ILE A 2 21.71 7.63 14.26
N CYS A 3 21.34 8.73 14.96
CA CYS A 3 20.55 9.80 14.33
C CYS A 3 21.28 10.53 13.18
N LYS A 4 22.61 10.73 13.30
CA LYS A 4 23.42 11.37 12.25
C LYS A 4 23.46 10.52 10.96
N VAL A 5 23.45 9.20 11.11
CA VAL A 5 23.39 8.26 9.98
C VAL A 5 22.00 8.27 9.35
N GLN A 6 20.93 8.35 10.14
CA GLN A 6 19.56 8.45 9.63
C GLN A 6 19.30 9.76 8.87
N ASP A 7 19.85 10.88 9.35
CA ASP A 7 19.74 12.18 8.66
C ASP A 7 20.57 12.22 7.38
N ALA A 8 21.81 11.71 7.41
CA ALA A 8 22.65 11.59 6.22
C ALA A 8 22.04 10.65 5.16
N PHE A 9 21.48 9.51 5.59
CA PHE A 9 20.76 8.60 4.71
C PHE A 9 19.48 9.24 4.15
N ARG A 10 18.73 10.02 4.94
CA ARG A 10 17.54 10.74 4.45
C ARG A 10 17.88 11.80 3.42
N VAL A 11 18.95 12.57 3.63
CA VAL A 11 19.41 13.57 2.65
C VAL A 11 19.93 12.89 1.40
N PHE A 12 20.77 11.86 1.53
CA PHE A 12 21.27 11.08 0.41
C PHE A 12 20.15 10.40 -0.37
N ALA A 13 19.19 9.76 0.30
CA ALA A 13 18.06 9.10 -0.34
C ALA A 13 17.16 10.11 -1.07
N ARG A 14 16.87 11.27 -0.47
CA ARG A 14 16.06 12.31 -1.10
C ARG A 14 16.77 12.94 -2.30
N GLN A 15 18.08 13.16 -2.21
CA GLN A 15 18.89 13.73 -3.28
C GLN A 15 19.10 12.72 -4.41
N THR A 16 19.31 11.45 -4.07
CA THR A 16 19.37 10.33 -5.02
C THR A 16 18.02 10.13 -5.72
N SER A 17 16.89 10.14 -5.01
CA SER A 17 15.56 10.05 -5.63
C SER A 17 15.23 11.25 -6.53
N ALA A 18 15.64 12.47 -6.14
CA ALA A 18 15.43 13.66 -6.95
C ALA A 18 16.28 13.64 -8.24
N VAL A 19 17.52 13.15 -8.15
CA VAL A 19 18.41 13.02 -9.31
C VAL A 19 17.96 11.86 -10.19
N LEU A 20 17.79 10.66 -9.65
CA LEU A 20 17.38 9.45 -10.39
C LEU A 20 15.99 9.57 -11.04
N GLY A 21 15.12 10.43 -10.53
CA GLY A 21 13.79 10.68 -11.10
C GLY A 21 13.76 11.64 -12.29
N THR A 22 14.87 12.34 -12.59
CA THR A 22 14.91 13.28 -13.73
C THR A 22 15.28 12.58 -15.04
N ALA A 23 14.73 13.08 -16.16
CA ALA A 23 15.02 12.56 -17.50
C ALA A 23 16.54 12.54 -17.81
N TRP A 24 17.30 13.49 -17.26
CA TRP A 24 18.76 13.54 -17.39
C TRP A 24 19.49 12.38 -16.71
N ALA A 25 19.01 11.88 -15.57
CA ALA A 25 19.59 10.70 -14.94
C ALA A 25 19.30 9.42 -15.71
N PHE A 26 18.13 9.32 -16.35
CA PHE A 26 17.81 8.21 -17.24
C PHE A 26 18.74 8.19 -18.47
N VAL A 27 18.96 9.36 -19.10
CA VAL A 27 19.91 9.50 -20.20
C VAL A 27 21.33 9.13 -19.75
N GLY A 28 21.75 9.60 -18.57
CA GLY A 28 23.05 9.23 -17.98
C GLY A 28 23.19 7.72 -17.74
N ALA A 29 22.16 7.07 -17.22
CA ALA A 29 22.15 5.62 -17.02
C ALA A 29 22.28 4.85 -18.33
N ILE A 30 21.58 5.27 -19.39
CA ILE A 30 21.73 4.69 -20.73
C ILE A 30 23.17 4.87 -21.23
N LEU A 31 23.74 6.05 -21.06
CA LEU A 31 25.10 6.34 -21.51
C LEU A 31 26.13 5.44 -20.81
N VAL A 32 25.96 5.20 -19.51
CA VAL A 32 26.78 4.24 -18.75
C VAL A 32 26.64 2.82 -19.31
N ILE A 33 25.42 2.36 -19.62
CA ILE A 33 25.19 1.04 -20.23
C ILE A 33 25.88 0.92 -21.59
N VAL A 34 25.81 1.98 -22.42
CA VAL A 34 26.46 2.01 -23.74
C VAL A 34 27.98 1.95 -23.61
N VAL A 35 28.58 2.75 -22.72
CA VAL A 35 30.04 2.73 -22.47
C VAL A 35 30.49 1.35 -21.98
N TRP A 36 29.73 0.74 -21.08
CA TRP A 36 30.00 -0.62 -20.61
C TRP A 36 29.93 -1.64 -21.76
N ALA A 37 28.89 -1.59 -22.60
CA ALA A 37 28.74 -2.50 -23.74
C ALA A 37 29.89 -2.37 -24.75
N LEU A 38 30.36 -1.14 -25.01
CA LEU A 38 31.51 -0.87 -25.88
C LEU A 38 32.82 -1.40 -25.29
N THR A 39 33.02 -1.29 -23.98
CA THR A 39 34.20 -1.90 -23.33
C THR A 39 34.17 -3.43 -23.43
N GLY A 40 33.00 -4.06 -23.54
CA GLY A 40 32.88 -5.50 -23.80
C GLY A 40 33.58 -5.97 -25.08
N HIS A 41 33.57 -5.15 -26.13
CA HIS A 41 34.28 -5.46 -27.38
C HIS A 41 35.81 -5.50 -27.19
N ILE A 42 36.35 -4.60 -26.35
CA ILE A 42 37.78 -4.52 -26.03
C ILE A 42 38.22 -5.72 -25.18
N PHE A 43 37.37 -6.17 -24.25
CA PHE A 43 37.64 -7.30 -23.36
C PHE A 43 37.16 -8.65 -23.92
N HIS A 44 36.80 -8.73 -25.20
CA HIS A 44 36.31 -9.93 -25.87
C HIS A 44 35.15 -10.63 -25.13
N TYR A 45 34.30 -9.86 -24.44
CA TYR A 45 33.20 -10.39 -23.62
C TYR A 45 33.64 -11.48 -22.61
N SER A 46 34.83 -11.32 -22.02
CA SER A 46 35.41 -12.29 -21.08
C SER A 46 34.51 -12.57 -19.86
N ASP A 47 34.72 -13.73 -19.24
CA ASP A 47 34.00 -14.13 -18.03
C ASP A 47 34.14 -13.09 -16.90
N THR A 48 35.30 -12.45 -16.76
CA THR A 48 35.52 -11.38 -15.77
C THR A 48 34.68 -10.14 -16.07
N TRP A 49 34.54 -9.76 -17.35
CA TRP A 49 33.74 -8.61 -17.76
C TRP A 49 32.25 -8.83 -17.47
N GLN A 50 31.74 -10.04 -17.71
CA GLN A 50 30.36 -10.42 -17.38
C GLN A 50 30.14 -10.56 -15.87
N LEU A 51 31.12 -11.11 -15.15
CA LEU A 51 31.05 -11.28 -13.71
C LEU A 51 30.89 -9.94 -13.00
N ILE A 52 31.66 -8.92 -13.40
CA ILE A 52 31.62 -7.58 -12.78
C ILE A 52 30.21 -6.96 -12.88
N ILE A 53 29.57 -7.02 -14.06
CA ILE A 53 28.23 -6.42 -14.23
C ILE A 53 27.18 -7.22 -13.44
N ASN A 54 27.27 -8.54 -13.45
CA ASN A 54 26.29 -9.41 -12.82
C ASN A 54 26.38 -9.29 -11.29
N THR A 55 27.60 -9.37 -10.74
CA THR A 55 27.85 -9.18 -9.30
C THR A 55 27.46 -7.77 -8.87
N GLY A 56 27.85 -6.73 -9.62
CA GLY A 56 27.52 -5.35 -9.30
C GLY A 56 26.01 -5.09 -9.29
N THR A 57 25.32 -5.54 -10.34
CA THR A 57 23.85 -5.39 -10.46
C THR A 57 23.14 -6.16 -9.36
N THR A 58 23.62 -7.34 -8.99
CA THR A 58 23.04 -8.14 -7.90
C THR A 58 23.14 -7.41 -6.56
N ILE A 59 24.28 -6.82 -6.24
CA ILE A 59 24.46 -6.02 -5.01
C ILE A 59 23.51 -4.81 -5.02
N VAL A 60 23.48 -4.07 -6.13
CA VAL A 60 22.60 -2.89 -6.26
C VAL A 60 21.13 -3.30 -6.15
N THR A 61 20.73 -4.40 -6.78
CA THR A 61 19.35 -4.92 -6.71
C THR A 61 19.01 -5.35 -5.29
N PHE A 62 19.91 -6.04 -4.60
CA PHE A 62 19.72 -6.43 -3.21
C PHE A 62 19.51 -5.20 -2.32
N LEU A 63 20.36 -4.17 -2.46
CA LEU A 63 20.20 -2.90 -1.76
C LEU A 63 18.89 -2.19 -2.14
N MET A 64 18.52 -2.21 -3.42
CA MET A 64 17.27 -1.63 -3.94
C MET A 64 16.06 -2.30 -3.30
N VAL A 65 16.06 -3.63 -3.15
CA VAL A 65 14.99 -4.37 -2.47
C VAL A 65 14.84 -3.89 -1.03
N PHE A 66 15.93 -3.73 -0.27
CA PHE A 66 15.85 -3.16 1.08
C PHE A 66 15.35 -1.71 1.10
N LEU A 67 15.78 -0.90 0.13
CA LEU A 67 15.38 0.51 0.02
C LEU A 67 13.88 0.62 -0.32
N ILE A 68 13.40 -0.19 -1.27
CA ILE A 68 11.99 -0.32 -1.62
C ILE A 68 11.20 -0.79 -0.41
N GLN A 69 11.61 -1.85 0.28
CA GLN A 69 10.92 -2.35 1.46
C GLN A 69 10.86 -1.31 2.59
N ASN A 70 11.94 -0.56 2.83
CA ASN A 70 11.96 0.51 3.83
C ASN A 70 11.04 1.69 3.46
N THR A 71 11.00 2.04 2.16
CA THR A 71 10.13 3.10 1.65
C THR A 71 8.67 2.67 1.69
N GLN A 72 8.36 1.47 1.21
CA GLN A 72 7.02 0.88 1.23
C GLN A 72 6.51 0.68 2.66
N ASN A 73 7.33 0.22 3.61
CA ASN A 73 6.92 0.08 5.01
C ASN A 73 6.52 1.42 5.64
N ARG A 74 7.16 2.51 5.22
CA ARG A 74 6.84 3.86 5.69
C ARG A 74 5.63 4.46 4.96
N ASP A 75 5.48 4.21 3.67
CA ASP A 75 4.34 4.67 2.88
C ASP A 75 3.04 3.95 3.29
N SER A 76 3.08 2.64 3.55
CA SER A 76 1.93 1.90 4.10
C SER A 76 1.44 2.51 5.41
N LYS A 77 2.35 2.84 6.34
CA LYS A 77 2.00 3.50 7.60
C LYS A 77 1.37 4.89 7.39
N ALA A 78 1.86 5.65 6.42
CA ALA A 78 1.31 6.97 6.09
C ALA A 78 -0.09 6.89 5.45
N VAL A 79 -0.36 5.85 4.65
CA VAL A 79 -1.69 5.59 4.08
C VAL A 79 -2.69 5.24 5.18
N HIS A 80 -2.33 4.36 6.12
CA HIS A 80 -3.20 4.02 7.25
C HIS A 80 -3.56 5.26 8.09
N LEU A 81 -2.58 6.09 8.47
CA LEU A 81 -2.83 7.33 9.21
C LEU A 81 -3.74 8.33 8.48
N LYS A 82 -3.60 8.44 7.14
CA LYS A 82 -4.50 9.29 6.33
C LYS A 82 -5.91 8.71 6.25
N LEU A 83 -6.03 7.39 6.15
CA LEU A 83 -7.32 6.71 6.16
C LEU A 83 -8.01 6.87 7.50
N ASP A 84 -7.28 6.72 8.62
CA ASP A 84 -7.80 6.94 9.98
C ASP A 84 -8.31 8.38 10.16
N GLU A 85 -7.57 9.36 9.66
CA GLU A 85 -7.96 10.77 9.74
C GLU A 85 -9.16 11.08 8.83
N LEU A 86 -9.25 10.48 7.63
CA LEU A 86 -10.43 10.58 6.76
C LEU A 86 -11.66 9.91 7.38
N ILE A 87 -11.50 8.73 7.96
CA ILE A 87 -12.56 8.03 8.70
C ILE A 87 -12.99 8.89 9.89
N ARG A 88 -12.07 9.56 10.59
CA ARG A 88 -12.43 10.47 11.69
C ARG A 88 -13.12 11.75 11.20
N ALA A 89 -12.69 12.32 10.08
CA ALA A 89 -13.28 13.53 9.49
C ALA A 89 -14.66 13.27 8.88
N VAL A 90 -14.86 12.12 8.24
CA VAL A 90 -16.16 11.66 7.70
C VAL A 90 -17.03 11.06 8.81
N GLY A 91 -16.41 10.45 9.81
CA GLY A 91 -17.01 9.82 11.00
C GLY A 91 -17.35 10.79 12.13
N GLY A 92 -17.22 12.11 11.92
CA GLY A 92 -17.83 13.14 12.76
C GLY A 92 -19.36 13.03 12.87
N ALA A 93 -19.98 12.07 12.19
CA ALA A 93 -21.40 11.74 12.25
C ALA A 93 -21.70 10.23 12.43
N ARG A 94 -20.95 9.46 13.24
CA ARG A 94 -21.50 8.30 13.98
C ARG A 94 -20.46 7.64 14.90
N ASN A 95 -20.68 7.79 16.20
CA ASN A 95 -19.84 7.29 17.28
C ASN A 95 -19.94 5.75 17.51
N HIS A 96 -20.12 4.92 16.47
CA HIS A 96 -20.43 3.49 16.66
C HIS A 96 -19.89 2.51 15.60
N MET A 97 -18.93 2.91 14.76
CA MET A 97 -18.42 2.02 13.70
C MET A 97 -16.92 2.15 13.42
N VAL A 98 -16.11 2.21 14.47
CA VAL A 98 -14.65 2.41 14.34
C VAL A 98 -13.81 1.30 14.97
N ASP A 99 -14.38 0.19 15.46
CA ASP A 99 -13.50 -0.85 16.04
C ASP A 99 -14.00 -2.29 15.97
N LEU A 100 -14.52 -2.71 14.80
CA LEU A 100 -14.88 -4.12 14.59
C LEU A 100 -13.70 -5.09 14.79
N GLU A 101 -12.46 -4.62 14.65
CA GLU A 101 -11.24 -5.41 14.82
C GLU A 101 -10.77 -5.52 16.29
N ARG A 102 -11.30 -4.70 17.21
CA ARG A 102 -10.97 -4.75 18.65
C ARG A 102 -12.14 -5.14 19.54
N LEU A 103 -13.33 -5.35 18.97
CA LEU A 103 -14.46 -5.92 19.70
C LEU A 103 -14.16 -7.36 20.10
N SER A 104 -14.48 -7.71 21.33
CA SER A 104 -14.44 -9.10 21.77
C SER A 104 -15.48 -9.92 21.00
N ASP A 105 -15.25 -11.23 20.86
CA ASP A 105 -16.20 -12.15 20.21
C ASP A 105 -17.63 -12.05 20.76
N GLN A 106 -17.77 -11.66 22.02
CA GLN A 106 -19.07 -11.51 22.67
C GLN A 106 -19.81 -10.26 22.18
N GLU A 107 -19.12 -9.14 21.98
CA GLU A 107 -19.70 -7.90 21.48
C GLU A 107 -20.05 -8.01 19.99
N LEU A 108 -19.23 -8.73 19.22
CA LEU A 108 -19.51 -9.04 17.81
C LEU A 108 -20.82 -9.83 17.66
N ARG A 109 -21.05 -10.80 18.54
CA ARG A 109 -22.30 -11.59 18.58
C ARG A 109 -23.50 -10.75 18.96
N THR A 110 -23.36 -9.83 19.92
CA THR A 110 -24.45 -8.91 20.31
C THR A 110 -24.83 -8.00 19.14
N LEU A 111 -23.84 -7.47 18.42
CA LEU A 111 -24.08 -6.61 17.26
C LEU A 111 -24.75 -7.40 16.12
N GLN A 112 -24.29 -8.62 15.84
CA GLN A 112 -24.91 -9.49 14.85
C GLN A 112 -26.38 -9.80 15.22
N ALA A 113 -26.66 -10.10 16.49
CA ALA A 113 -28.02 -10.38 16.95
C ALA A 113 -28.95 -9.16 16.83
N GLU A 114 -28.45 -7.94 17.00
CA GLU A 114 -29.23 -6.73 16.73
C GLU A 114 -29.55 -6.56 15.25
N PHE A 115 -28.56 -6.76 14.36
CA PHE A 115 -28.79 -6.68 12.92
C PHE A 115 -29.77 -7.75 12.42
N GLU A 116 -29.68 -8.98 12.93
CA GLU A 116 -30.64 -10.05 12.62
C GLU A 116 -32.05 -9.68 13.09
N ARG A 117 -32.21 -9.08 14.29
CA ARG A 117 -33.51 -8.58 14.76
C ARG A 117 -34.07 -7.45 13.90
N ILE A 118 -33.23 -6.54 13.43
CA ILE A 118 -33.66 -5.45 12.56
C ILE A 118 -34.08 -6.00 11.19
N GLY A 119 -33.33 -6.95 10.64
CA GLY A 119 -33.68 -7.65 9.40
C GLY A 119 -35.01 -8.39 9.50
N GLN A 120 -35.21 -9.19 10.57
CA GLN A 120 -36.46 -9.91 10.80
C GLN A 120 -37.67 -8.99 10.94
N LYS A 121 -37.53 -7.84 11.60
CA LYS A 121 -38.60 -6.84 11.69
C LYS A 121 -38.91 -6.20 10.34
N ALA A 122 -37.90 -5.95 9.51
CA ALA A 122 -38.08 -5.41 8.17
C ALA A 122 -38.76 -6.42 7.24
N ASP A 123 -38.42 -7.71 7.35
CA ASP A 123 -39.03 -8.79 6.57
C ASP A 123 -40.47 -9.07 7.01
N ALA A 124 -40.75 -9.07 8.32
CA ALA A 124 -42.11 -9.18 8.85
C ALA A 124 -42.98 -8.00 8.37
N ALA A 125 -42.48 -6.77 8.46
CA ALA A 125 -43.20 -5.59 7.96
C ALA A 125 -43.44 -5.65 6.44
N ARG A 126 -42.53 -6.26 5.67
CA ARG A 126 -42.74 -6.48 4.23
C ARG A 126 -43.79 -7.55 3.94
N ALA A 127 -43.84 -8.61 4.75
CA ALA A 127 -44.86 -9.65 4.64
C ALA A 127 -46.26 -9.11 4.96
N ASP A 128 -46.40 -8.35 6.05
CA ASP A 128 -47.67 -7.72 6.44
C ASP A 128 -48.18 -6.76 5.35
N VAL A 129 -47.27 -5.98 4.74
CA VAL A 129 -47.63 -5.07 3.63
C VAL A 129 -48.00 -5.84 2.35
N ALA A 130 -47.41 -7.01 2.10
CA ALA A 130 -47.75 -7.84 0.95
C ALA A 130 -49.12 -8.51 1.10
N GLU A 131 -49.46 -9.00 2.29
CA GLU A 131 -50.75 -9.62 2.61
C GLU A 131 -51.90 -8.61 2.48
N VAL A 132 -51.74 -7.41 3.05
CA VAL A 132 -52.73 -6.32 2.91
C VAL A 132 -52.92 -5.91 1.45
N LYS A 133 -51.86 -5.96 0.63
CA LYS A 133 -51.94 -5.63 -0.80
C LYS A 133 -52.71 -6.68 -1.61
N GLU A 134 -52.60 -7.96 -1.26
CA GLU A 134 -53.38 -9.03 -1.89
C GLU A 134 -54.87 -9.00 -1.47
N GLU A 135 -55.18 -8.68 -0.21
CA GLU A 135 -56.56 -8.49 0.25
C GLU A 135 -57.24 -7.29 -0.43
N ILE A 136 -56.50 -6.19 -0.66
CA ILE A 136 -57.03 -5.02 -1.37
C ILE A 136 -57.19 -5.28 -2.88
N SER A 137 -56.34 -6.13 -3.47
CA SER A 137 -56.41 -6.46 -4.91
C SER A 137 -57.46 -7.52 -5.25
N SER A 138 -57.99 -8.25 -4.26
CA SER A 138 -59.01 -9.30 -4.43
C SER A 138 -60.44 -8.82 -4.10
N ARG A 139 -60.60 -7.55 -3.72
CA ARG A 139 -61.89 -6.84 -3.58
C ARG A 139 -62.13 -5.90 -4.76
#